data_AF-A0A6V7L132-F1
#
_entry.id   AF-A0A6V7L132-F1
#
_cell.length_a   1.000
_cell.length_b   1.000
_cell.length_c   1.000
_cell.angle_alpha   90.00
_cell.angle_beta   90.00
_cell.angle_gamma   90.00
#
_symmetry.space_group_name_H-M   'P 1'
#
loop_
_entity.id
_entity.type
_entity.pdbx_description
1 polymer ?
#
loop_
_entity_poly.entity_id
_entity_poly.type
_entity_poly.pdbx_seq_one_letter_code
_entity_poly.pdbx_strand_id
1 'polypeptide(L)'
;YVLKHEEWRSLREVENYPSSICPSNPNTLPLVKSLIRQIVSFHPDIQYLHIGADEIWHLGLCPVCSKRASQSKYGKSTLYLEHVVATAQYIKEMYPCLKIIIWDDMLRSMDLQLLT
;
A
#
# COMPACT_ATOMS: atom_id res chain seq x y z
N TYR A 1 9.56 -6.27 9.43
CA TYR A 1 9.30 -5.27 8.38
C TYR A 1 10.37 -5.38 7.30
N VAL A 2 9.99 -5.47 6.02
CA VAL A 2 10.90 -5.70 4.87
C VAL A 2 11.82 -4.49 4.60
N LEU A 3 11.31 -3.29 4.85
CA LEU A 3 12.02 -2.04 4.55
C LEU A 3 13.21 -1.74 5.47
N LYS A 4 13.49 -2.54 6.53
CA LYS A 4 14.76 -2.40 7.29
C LYS A 4 15.98 -2.75 6.48
N HIS A 5 15.83 -3.65 5.53
CA HIS A 5 16.95 -4.19 4.79
C HIS A 5 17.40 -3.19 3.73
N GLU A 6 18.71 -3.09 3.54
CA GLU A 6 19.32 -2.10 2.63
C GLU A 6 18.89 -2.30 1.17
N GLU A 7 18.68 -3.56 0.77
CA GLU A 7 18.14 -3.94 -0.55
C GLU A 7 16.82 -3.21 -0.91
N TRP A 8 15.98 -2.93 0.09
CA TRP A 8 14.67 -2.30 -0.10
C TRP A 8 14.64 -0.82 0.31
N ARG A 9 15.81 -0.23 0.63
CA ARG A 9 15.94 1.17 1.07
C ARG A 9 15.37 2.14 0.04
N SER A 10 15.61 1.89 -1.24
CA SER A 10 15.14 2.73 -2.36
C SER A 10 13.61 2.73 -2.53
N LEU A 11 12.90 1.79 -1.90
CA LEU A 11 11.44 1.72 -1.95
C LEU A 11 10.77 2.53 -0.84
N ARG A 12 11.51 3.08 0.12
CA ARG A 12 10.90 3.86 1.22
C ARG A 12 10.32 5.18 0.70
N GLU A 13 9.22 5.63 1.31
CA GLU A 13 8.64 6.96 1.03
C GLU A 13 9.58 8.08 1.47
N VAL A 14 10.22 7.91 2.63
CA VAL A 14 11.32 8.77 3.07
C VAL A 14 12.50 7.88 3.36
N GLU A 15 13.63 8.12 2.72
CA GLU A 15 14.79 7.22 2.72
C GLU A 15 15.25 6.84 4.14
N ASN A 16 15.23 7.81 5.05
CA ASN A 16 15.64 7.64 6.45
C ASN A 16 14.61 6.90 7.32
N TYR A 17 13.37 6.74 6.85
CA TYR A 17 12.29 6.12 7.62
C TYR A 17 11.81 4.83 6.97
N PRO A 18 12.11 3.65 7.56
CA PRO A 18 11.68 2.36 7.02
C PRO A 18 10.21 2.04 7.36
N SER A 19 9.42 3.01 7.81
CA SER A 19 8.04 2.84 8.26
C SER A 19 7.05 2.63 7.10
N SER A 20 7.35 3.18 5.92
CA SER A 20 6.37 3.28 4.84
C SER A 20 7.03 3.13 3.47
N ILE A 21 6.39 2.37 2.59
CA ILE A 21 6.82 2.18 1.21
C ILE A 21 6.29 3.32 0.34
N CYS A 22 7.07 3.74 -0.66
CA CYS A 22 6.66 4.72 -1.66
C CYS A 22 5.68 4.07 -2.64
N PRO A 23 4.39 4.45 -2.66
CA PRO A 23 3.43 3.83 -3.56
C PRO A 23 3.66 4.20 -5.04
N SER A 24 4.46 5.25 -5.30
CA SER A 24 4.78 5.69 -6.66
C SER A 24 6.04 5.05 -7.24
N ASN A 25 6.79 4.27 -6.46
CA ASN A 25 7.95 3.55 -6.98
C ASN A 25 7.48 2.31 -7.76
N PRO A 26 7.90 2.13 -9.04
CA PRO A 26 7.43 1.02 -9.87
C PRO A 26 7.77 -0.37 -9.31
N ASN A 27 8.79 -0.47 -8.45
CA ASN A 27 9.21 -1.72 -7.82
C ASN A 27 8.43 -2.06 -6.53
N THR A 28 7.62 -1.12 -6.02
CA THR A 28 6.81 -1.32 -4.81
C THR A 28 5.78 -2.44 -4.99
N LEU A 29 4.96 -2.37 -6.04
CA LEU A 29 3.90 -3.35 -6.25
C LEU A 29 4.46 -4.77 -6.51
N PRO A 30 5.53 -4.97 -7.31
CA PRO A 30 6.21 -6.26 -7.42
C PRO A 30 6.65 -6.85 -6.07
N LEU A 31 7.24 -6.04 -5.18
CA LEU A 31 7.63 -6.51 -3.85
C LEU A 31 6.40 -6.93 -3.03
N VAL A 32 5.38 -6.07 -2.96
CA VAL A 32 4.14 -6.34 -2.21
C VAL A 32 3.48 -7.63 -2.70
N LYS A 33 3.36 -7.82 -4.02
CA LYS A 33 2.82 -9.05 -4.63
C LYS A 33 3.62 -10.29 -4.22
N SER A 34 4.96 -10.19 -4.22
CA SER A 34 5.82 -11.30 -3.82
C SER A 34 5.62 -11.68 -2.34
N LEU A 35 5.52 -10.69 -1.45
CA LEU A 35 5.27 -10.91 -0.03
C LEU A 35 3.90 -11.56 0.21
N ILE A 36 2.85 -11.06 -0.45
CA ILE A 36 1.50 -11.64 -0.37
C ILE A 36 1.52 -13.09 -0.83
N ARG A 37 2.11 -13.39 -1.99
CA ARG A 37 2.22 -14.76 -2.51
C ARG A 37 2.91 -15.68 -1.51
N GLN A 38 4.01 -15.21 -0.91
CA GLN A 38 4.74 -15.98 0.10
C GLN A 38 3.86 -16.24 1.34
N ILE A 39 3.19 -15.22 1.87
CA ILE A 39 2.29 -15.35 3.03
C ILE A 39 1.18 -16.36 2.74
N VAL A 40 0.49 -16.23 1.61
CA VAL A 40 -0.60 -17.15 1.23
C VAL A 40 -0.07 -18.58 1.04
N SER A 41 1.12 -18.75 0.46
CA SER A 41 1.70 -20.10 0.27
C SER A 41 1.99 -20.84 1.59
N PHE A 42 2.26 -20.11 2.67
CA PHE A 42 2.46 -20.69 4.00
C PHE A 42 1.15 -20.93 4.77
N HIS A 43 0.02 -20.41 4.29
CA HIS A 43 -1.26 -20.51 4.98
C HIS A 43 -2.38 -20.88 4.00
N PRO A 44 -2.42 -22.14 3.50
CA PRO A 44 -3.29 -22.54 2.39
C PRO A 44 -4.79 -22.41 2.68
N ASP A 45 -5.21 -22.48 3.96
CA ASP A 45 -6.62 -22.54 4.36
C ASP A 45 -7.16 -21.22 4.94
N ILE A 46 -6.45 -20.11 4.76
CA ILE A 46 -6.91 -18.81 5.27
C ILE A 46 -8.14 -18.32 4.50
N GLN A 47 -9.05 -17.69 5.23
CA GLN A 47 -10.24 -17.05 4.65
C GLN A 47 -10.11 -15.53 4.60
N TYR A 48 -9.20 -14.97 5.41
CA TYR A 48 -9.02 -13.54 5.58
C TYR A 48 -7.54 -13.19 5.46
N LEU A 49 -7.24 -12.08 4.80
CA LEU A 49 -5.91 -11.51 4.71
C LEU A 49 -5.96 -10.03 5.11
N HIS A 50 -5.29 -9.69 6.21
CA HIS A 50 -5.16 -8.31 6.67
C HIS A 50 -3.92 -7.68 6.04
N ILE A 51 -4.07 -6.61 5.26
CA ILE A 51 -2.95 -5.97 4.53
C ILE A 51 -2.44 -4.67 5.19
N GLY A 52 -2.96 -4.34 6.38
CA GLY A 52 -2.50 -3.20 7.18
C GLY A 52 -3.09 -1.89 6.64
N ALA A 53 -2.19 -1.02 6.15
CA ALA A 53 -2.50 0.29 5.59
C ALA A 53 -2.90 1.37 6.61
N ASP A 54 -2.31 1.31 7.81
CA ASP A 54 -2.47 2.26 8.91
C ASP A 54 -1.30 3.25 9.05
N GLU A 55 -1.56 4.39 9.68
CA GLU A 55 -0.55 5.30 10.26
C GLU A 55 0.57 5.76 9.29
N ILE A 56 0.24 5.99 8.01
CA ILE A 56 1.23 6.40 6.99
C ILE A 56 1.46 7.92 7.05
N TRP A 57 2.04 8.39 8.15
CA TRP A 57 2.29 9.82 8.44
C TRP A 57 3.17 10.52 7.39
N HIS A 58 4.10 9.78 6.78
CA HIS A 58 5.07 10.32 5.82
C HIS A 58 4.64 10.22 4.35
N LEU A 59 3.41 9.80 4.06
CA LEU A 59 2.92 9.68 2.67
C LEU A 59 3.02 11.02 1.93
N GLY A 60 3.48 11.01 0.68
CA GLY A 60 3.51 12.20 -0.17
C GLY A 60 4.74 13.10 0.03
N LEU A 61 5.78 12.63 0.72
CA LEU A 61 6.97 13.42 1.01
C LEU A 61 8.13 13.17 0.02
N CYS A 62 8.15 12.03 -0.69
CA CYS A 62 9.16 11.83 -1.73
C CYS A 62 8.88 12.74 -2.94
N PRO A 63 9.89 13.11 -3.76
CA PRO A 63 9.68 14.02 -4.89
C PRO A 63 8.61 13.56 -5.88
N VAL A 64 8.50 12.26 -6.13
CA VAL A 64 7.52 11.68 -7.05
C VAL A 64 6.11 11.73 -6.45
N CYS A 65 5.93 11.23 -5.22
CA CYS A 65 4.65 11.25 -4.53
C CYS A 65 4.17 12.68 -4.27
N SER A 66 5.05 13.59 -3.88
CA SER A 66 4.73 15.02 -3.69
C SER A 66 4.18 15.63 -4.97
N LYS A 67 4.84 15.39 -6.12
CA LYS A 67 4.37 15.89 -7.41
C LYS A 67 3.00 15.31 -7.78
N ARG A 68 2.82 13.98 -7.65
CA ARG A 68 1.54 13.32 -7.95
C ARG A 68 0.41 13.81 -7.04
N ALA A 69 0.67 13.96 -5.75
CA ALA A 69 -0.29 14.50 -4.80
C ALA A 69 -0.69 15.94 -5.17
N SER A 70 0.26 16.81 -5.52
CA SER A 70 -0.07 18.19 -5.92
C SER A 70 -0.91 18.30 -7.19
N GLN A 71 -0.91 17.27 -8.04
CA GLN A 71 -1.66 17.23 -9.30
C GLN A 71 -3.04 16.57 -9.14
N SER A 72 -3.30 15.91 -8.01
CA SER A 72 -4.58 15.25 -7.74
C SER A 72 -5.54 16.17 -6.99
N LYS A 73 -6.83 16.15 -7.37
CA LYS A 73 -7.94 16.78 -6.63
C LYS A 73 -7.95 16.33 -5.16
N TYR A 74 -7.61 15.07 -4.88
CA TYR A 74 -7.67 14.49 -3.54
C TYR A 74 -6.30 14.28 -2.89
N GLY A 75 -5.24 14.87 -3.45
CA GLY A 75 -3.93 14.89 -2.83
C GLY A 75 -3.36 13.51 -2.50
N LYS A 76 -2.91 13.35 -1.25
CA LYS A 76 -2.29 12.12 -0.73
C LYS A 76 -3.28 10.95 -0.67
N SER A 77 -4.57 11.22 -0.50
CA SER A 77 -5.61 10.17 -0.43
C SER A 77 -5.70 9.38 -1.74
N THR A 78 -5.44 10.03 -2.89
CA THR A 78 -5.31 9.34 -4.17
C THR A 78 -4.17 8.33 -4.17
N LEU A 79 -2.98 8.71 -3.69
CA LEU A 79 -1.82 7.82 -3.63
C LEU A 79 -2.09 6.59 -2.75
N TYR A 80 -2.73 6.82 -1.60
CA TYR A 80 -3.10 5.75 -0.68
C TYR A 80 -4.09 4.78 -1.33
N LEU A 81 -5.21 5.29 -1.87
CA LEU A 81 -6.26 4.44 -2.42
C LEU A 81 -5.82 3.70 -3.67
N GLU A 82 -5.09 4.34 -4.58
CA GLU A 82 -4.54 3.64 -5.75
C GLU A 82 -3.66 2.45 -5.33
N HIS A 83 -2.83 2.62 -4.29
CA HIS A 83 -1.99 1.54 -3.79
C HIS A 83 -2.80 0.41 -3.13
N VAL A 84 -3.75 0.75 -2.26
CA VAL A 84 -4.62 -0.22 -1.57
C VAL A 84 -5.48 -0.96 -2.59
N VAL A 85 -6.09 -0.25 -3.53
CA VAL A 85 -6.93 -0.83 -4.59
C VAL A 85 -6.12 -1.74 -5.50
N ALA A 86 -4.94 -1.32 -5.97
CA ALA A 86 -4.08 -2.18 -6.80
C ALA A 86 -3.65 -3.46 -6.07
N THR A 87 -3.37 -3.36 -4.77
CA THR A 87 -3.03 -4.51 -3.92
C THR A 87 -4.24 -5.43 -3.73
N ALA A 88 -5.41 -4.85 -3.45
CA ALA A 88 -6.65 -5.59 -3.26
C ALA A 88 -7.14 -6.29 -4.54
N GLN A 89 -7.03 -5.62 -5.69
CA GLN A 89 -7.34 -6.19 -7.00
C GLN A 89 -6.45 -7.40 -7.28
N TYR A 90 -5.14 -7.29 -7.06
CA TYR A 90 -4.23 -8.41 -7.20
C TYR A 90 -4.62 -9.61 -6.32
N ILE A 91 -4.97 -9.36 -5.04
CA ILE A 91 -5.39 -10.45 -4.14
C ILE A 91 -6.68 -11.09 -4.64
N LYS A 92 -7.67 -10.31 -5.07
CA LYS A 92 -8.94 -10.85 -5.60
C LYS A 92 -8.75 -11.66 -6.89
N GLU A 93 -7.86 -11.23 -7.77
CA GLU A 93 -7.56 -11.93 -9.02
C GLU A 93 -6.86 -13.26 -8.76
N MET A 94 -5.86 -13.29 -7.88
CA MET A 94 -5.05 -14.48 -7.62
C MET A 94 -5.68 -15.44 -6.60
N TYR A 95 -6.45 -14.90 -5.66
CA TYR A 95 -6.98 -15.62 -4.50
C TYR A 95 -8.44 -15.21 -4.24
N PRO A 96 -9.38 -15.53 -5.14
CA PRO A 96 -10.75 -14.99 -5.13
C PRO A 96 -11.56 -15.34 -3.88
N CYS A 97 -11.18 -16.39 -3.15
CA CYS A 97 -11.83 -16.79 -1.90
C CYS A 97 -11.40 -15.95 -0.68
N LEU A 98 -10.32 -15.16 -0.79
CA LEU A 98 -9.81 -14.37 0.33
C LEU A 98 -10.61 -13.08 0.53
N LYS A 99 -11.02 -12.85 1.77
CA LYS A 99 -11.58 -11.58 2.23
C LYS A 99 -10.46 -10.67 2.72
N ILE A 100 -10.40 -9.46 2.18
CA ILE A 100 -9.34 -8.48 2.48
C ILE A 100 -9.80 -7.60 3.64
N ILE A 101 -8.89 -7.37 4.59
CA ILE A 101 -9.09 -6.45 5.71
C ILE A 101 -7.99 -5.37 5.67
N ILE A 102 -8.38 -4.13 5.95
CA ILE A 102 -7.48 -3.00 6.17
C ILE A 102 -7.89 -2.26 7.43
N TRP A 103 -6.95 -1.53 8.00
CA TRP A 103 -7.28 -0.52 9.00
C TRP A 103 -8.02 0.65 8.34
N ASP A 104 -8.91 1.29 9.11
CA ASP A 104 -9.80 2.33 8.59
C ASP A 104 -9.31 3.75 8.87
N ASP A 105 -8.29 3.92 9.73
CA ASP A 105 -7.78 5.22 10.20
C ASP A 105 -7.46 6.18 9.05
N MET A 106 -6.80 5.68 8.01
CA MET A 106 -6.46 6.47 6.82
C MET A 106 -7.69 6.89 6.00
N LEU A 107 -8.80 6.15 6.09
CA LEU A 107 -10.05 6.42 5.35
C LEU A 107 -10.93 7.47 6.04
N ARG A 108 -10.87 7.59 7.37
CA ARG A 108 -11.81 8.40 8.17
C ARG A 108 -11.87 9.87 7.77
N SER A 109 -10.77 10.43 7.26
CA SER A 109 -10.67 11.83 6.84
C SER A 109 -10.79 12.02 5.32
N MET A 110 -11.04 10.96 4.55
CA MET A 110 -11.12 11.05 3.09
C MET A 110 -12.47 11.61 2.63
N ASP A 111 -12.46 12.27 1.48
CA ASP A 111 -13.68 12.71 0.80
C ASP A 111 -14.53 11.49 0.40
N LEU A 112 -15.82 11.50 0.74
CA LEU A 112 -16.73 10.40 0.41
C LEU A 112 -16.83 10.17 -1.11
N GLN A 113 -16.73 11.22 -1.94
CA GLN A 113 -16.77 11.10 -3.40
C GLN A 113 -15.59 10.28 -3.95
N LEU A 114 -14.50 10.17 -3.20
CA LEU A 114 -13.35 9.37 -3.57
C LEU A 114 -13.52 7.90 -3.17
N LEU A 115 -14.39 7.61 -2.19
CA LEU A 115 -14.63 6.27 -1.65
C LEU A 115 -15.81 5.54 -2.30
N THR A 116 -16.66 6.25 -3.06
CA THR A 116 -17.83 5.74 -3.78
C THR A 116 -17.54 5.51 -5.25
#